data_AF-A0A1H3VQ53-F1
#
_entry.id   AF-A0A1H3VQ53-F1
#
_cell.length_a   1.000
_cell.length_b   1.000
_cell.length_c   1.000
_cell.angle_alpha   90.00
_cell.angle_beta   90.00
_cell.angle_gamma   90.00
#
_symmetry.space_group_name_H-M   'P 1'
#
loop_
_entity.id
_entity.type
_entity.pdbx_description
1 polymer ?
#
loop_
_entity_poly.entity_id
_entity_poly.type
_entity_poly.pdbx_seq_one_letter_code
_entity_poly.pdbx_strand_id
1 'polypeptide(L)'
;MKLLRRILCIATLMLAIIMVPNGQQTEAADVWVAHWNSEGIDVYVMDDTLSHGTSSTGRWFSISTKMVKNGRLKEVITWNYSKYQTDMWRYQTNTMDRSHDTVVSPGDKVFTYGMNRIGWSYEVREFWVY
;
A
#
# COMPACT_ATOMS: atom_id res chain seq x y z
N MET A 1 -25.40 34.40 -39.15
CA MET A 1 -25.41 32.91 -39.16
C MET A 1 -24.02 32.28 -38.98
N LYS A 2 -22.98 32.70 -39.72
CA LYS A 2 -21.62 32.10 -39.61
C LYS A 2 -20.96 32.31 -38.24
N LEU A 3 -21.11 33.49 -37.64
CA LEU A 3 -20.57 33.80 -36.31
C LEU A 3 -21.25 32.99 -35.19
N LEU A 4 -22.58 32.87 -35.25
CA LEU A 4 -23.37 32.08 -34.29
C LEU A 4 -22.98 30.58 -34.35
N ARG A 5 -22.77 30.03 -35.56
CA ARG A 5 -22.26 28.66 -35.72
C ARG A 5 -20.86 28.47 -35.12
N ARG A 6 -19.95 29.43 -35.30
CA ARG A 6 -18.61 29.38 -34.71
C ARG A 6 -18.65 29.41 -33.19
N ILE A 7 -19.50 30.27 -32.60
CA ILE A 7 -19.69 30.34 -31.15
C ILE A 7 -20.29 29.03 -30.62
N LEU A 8 -21.28 28.47 -31.31
CA LEU A 8 -21.88 27.19 -30.94
C LEU A 8 -20.85 26.05 -30.97
N CYS A 9 -20.04 25.98 -32.03
CA CYS A 9 -18.98 24.98 -32.16
C CYS A 9 -17.93 25.08 -31.05
N ILE A 10 -17.52 26.30 -30.69
CA ILE A 10 -16.55 26.53 -29.61
C ILE A 10 -17.17 26.13 -28.25
N ALA A 11 -18.43 26.50 -28.01
CA ALA A 11 -19.13 26.13 -26.78
C ALA A 11 -19.29 24.60 -26.64
N THR A 12 -19.62 23.90 -27.73
CA THR A 12 -19.67 22.43 -27.73
C THR A 12 -18.30 21.79 -27.52
N LEU A 13 -17.23 22.38 -28.05
CA LEU A 13 -15.88 21.87 -27.86
C LEU A 13 -15.43 22.02 -26.39
N MET A 14 -15.73 23.16 -25.77
CA MET A 14 -15.40 23.39 -24.36
C MET A 14 -16.20 22.48 -23.43
N LEU A 15 -17.47 22.21 -23.74
CA LEU A 15 -18.29 21.27 -22.98
C LEU A 15 -17.73 19.83 -23.05
N ALA A 16 -17.23 19.42 -24.22
CA ALA A 16 -16.62 18.11 -24.42
C ALA A 16 -15.30 17.95 -23.63
N ILE A 17 -14.51 19.02 -23.49
CA ILE A 17 -13.26 19.01 -22.70
C ILE A 17 -13.55 18.91 -21.20
N ILE A 18 -14.61 19.56 -20.71
CA ILE A 18 -15.01 19.51 -19.29
C ILE A 18 -15.62 18.15 -18.93
N MET A 19 -16.24 17.47 -19.91
CA MET A 19 -16.84 16.14 -19.73
C MET A 19 -15.85 14.98 -19.91
N VAL A 20 -14.58 15.23 -20.20
CA VAL A 20 -13.56 14.19 -20.05
C VAL A 20 -13.47 13.90 -18.56
N PRO A 21 -13.87 12.70 -18.10
CA PRO A 21 -13.61 12.34 -16.73
C PRO A 21 -12.09 12.33 -16.62
N ASN A 22 -11.54 13.22 -15.82
CA ASN A 22 -10.28 12.92 -15.13
C ASN A 22 -10.60 11.75 -14.22
N GLY A 23 -10.79 10.57 -14.82
CA GLY A 23 -10.88 9.32 -14.13
C GLY A 23 -9.55 9.16 -13.47
N GLN A 24 -9.44 9.60 -12.22
CA GLN A 24 -8.58 8.90 -11.29
C GLN A 24 -9.06 7.47 -11.37
N GLN A 25 -8.37 6.66 -12.17
CA GLN A 25 -8.49 5.22 -12.09
C GLN A 25 -8.02 4.88 -10.68
N THR A 26 -8.97 4.89 -9.74
CA THR A 26 -8.86 4.19 -8.48
C THR A 26 -8.98 2.71 -8.80
N GLU A 27 -8.05 2.20 -9.62
CA GLU A 27 -7.81 0.78 -9.73
C GLU A 27 -7.10 0.42 -8.44
N ALA A 28 -7.71 -0.44 -7.63
CA ALA A 28 -7.02 -1.06 -6.50
C ALA A 28 -5.83 -1.83 -7.07
N ALA A 29 -4.66 -1.20 -7.06
CA ALA A 29 -3.46 -1.77 -7.65
C ALA A 29 -2.86 -2.78 -6.66
N ASP A 30 -3.05 -4.06 -6.96
CA ASP A 30 -2.34 -5.13 -6.29
C ASP A 30 -0.90 -5.19 -6.84
N VAL A 31 0.10 -4.93 -6.00
CA VAL A 31 1.52 -4.94 -6.38
C VAL A 31 2.18 -6.20 -5.88
N TRP A 32 2.72 -7.02 -6.78
CA TRP A 32 3.51 -8.19 -6.40
C TRP A 32 4.82 -7.77 -5.73
N VAL A 33 5.07 -8.23 -4.50
CA VAL A 33 6.26 -7.84 -3.71
C VAL A 33 7.17 -9.01 -3.35
N ALA A 34 6.65 -10.24 -3.28
CA ALA A 34 7.43 -11.40 -2.87
C ALA A 34 6.84 -12.72 -3.35
N HIS A 35 7.71 -13.73 -3.40
CA HIS A 35 7.36 -15.14 -3.45
C HIS A 35 7.96 -15.87 -2.25
N TRP A 36 7.13 -16.51 -1.43
CA TRP A 36 7.53 -17.28 -0.26
C TRP A 36 7.69 -18.77 -0.63
N ASN A 37 8.92 -19.15 -0.97
CA ASN A 37 9.26 -20.49 -1.49
C ASN A 37 8.79 -21.65 -0.59
N SER A 38 8.90 -21.50 0.73
CA SER A 38 8.54 -22.56 1.69
C SER A 38 7.05 -22.91 1.66
N GLU A 39 6.19 -21.95 1.31
CA GLU A 39 4.74 -22.11 1.29
C GLU A 39 4.15 -22.14 -0.12
N GLY A 40 4.93 -21.73 -1.12
CA GLY A 40 4.50 -21.52 -2.50
C GLY A 40 3.45 -20.41 -2.60
N ILE A 41 3.68 -19.30 -1.90
CA ILE A 41 2.75 -18.17 -1.82
C ILE A 41 3.35 -16.95 -2.53
N ASP A 42 2.61 -16.38 -3.46
CA ASP A 42 2.85 -15.05 -4.01
C ASP A 42 2.15 -14.01 -3.14
N VAL A 43 2.86 -12.96 -2.78
CA VAL A 43 2.37 -11.89 -1.92
C VAL A 43 2.17 -10.64 -2.74
N TYR A 44 0.93 -10.16 -2.77
CA TYR A 44 0.55 -8.93 -3.44
C TYR A 44 0.09 -7.90 -2.41
N VAL A 45 0.73 -6.75 -2.37
CA VAL A 45 0.30 -5.62 -1.56
C VAL A 45 -0.92 -4.95 -2.19
N MET A 46 -1.94 -4.66 -1.38
CA MET A 46 -3.08 -3.83 -1.76
C MET A 46 -2.73 -2.37 -1.44
N ASP A 47 -2.21 -1.61 -2.41
CA ASP A 47 -1.63 -0.27 -2.19
C ASP A 47 -2.64 0.73 -1.61
N ASP A 48 -3.91 0.61 -2.01
CA ASP A 48 -5.03 1.43 -1.57
C ASP A 48 -5.41 1.23 -0.09
N THR A 49 -4.89 0.19 0.55
CA THR A 49 -5.10 -0.08 1.99
C THR A 49 -4.01 0.49 2.89
N LEU A 50 -2.97 1.11 2.31
CA LEU A 50 -1.90 1.71 3.07
C LEU A 50 -2.43 2.90 3.89
N SER A 51 -2.27 2.81 5.20
CA SER A 51 -2.56 3.87 6.16
C SER A 51 -1.37 4.05 7.08
N HIS A 52 -1.07 5.27 7.49
CA HIS A 52 0.09 5.57 8.32
C HIS A 52 -0.11 6.78 9.21
N GLY A 53 0.71 6.88 10.25
CA GLY A 53 0.64 8.01 11.17
C GLY A 53 1.75 8.02 12.22
N THR A 54 1.65 8.98 13.13
CA THR A 54 2.49 9.07 14.32
C THR A 54 1.58 9.23 15.52
N SER A 55 1.77 8.39 16.54
CA SER A 55 1.07 8.44 17.82
C SER A 55 2.02 8.92 18.93
N SER A 56 1.53 8.97 20.17
CA SER A 56 2.37 9.21 21.36
C SER A 56 3.44 8.14 21.58
N THR A 57 3.27 6.95 21.02
CA THR A 57 4.20 5.81 21.17
C THR A 57 5.20 5.70 20.03
N GLY A 58 4.91 6.31 18.88
CA GLY A 58 5.84 6.41 17.74
C GLY A 58 5.16 6.33 16.39
N ARG A 59 5.93 6.00 15.35
CA ARG A 59 5.41 5.85 13.98
C ARG A 59 4.72 4.52 13.81
N TRP A 60 3.68 4.50 12.98
CA TRP A 60 2.97 3.28 12.61
C TRP A 60 2.49 3.36 11.17
N PHE A 61 2.32 2.19 10.55
CA PHE A 61 1.56 2.05 9.33
C PHE A 61 0.91 0.68 9.25
N SER A 62 -0.19 0.59 8.51
CA SER A 62 -0.89 -0.65 8.21
C SER A 62 -1.04 -0.83 6.72
N ILE A 63 -0.93 -2.06 6.24
CA ILE A 63 -1.13 -2.40 4.82
C ILE A 63 -1.66 -3.83 4.69
N SER A 64 -2.58 -4.05 3.76
CA SER A 64 -3.12 -5.37 3.48
C SER A 64 -2.42 -6.03 2.30
N THR A 65 -2.38 -7.36 2.34
CA THR A 65 -1.79 -8.20 1.30
C THR A 65 -2.73 -9.31 0.92
N LYS A 66 -2.78 -9.65 -0.37
CA LYS A 66 -3.38 -10.89 -0.88
C LYS A 66 -2.30 -11.96 -0.94
N MET A 67 -2.55 -13.05 -0.24
CA MET A 67 -1.72 -14.25 -0.27
C MET A 67 -2.29 -15.17 -1.33
N VAL A 68 -1.56 -15.39 -2.42
CA VAL A 68 -2.02 -16.17 -3.58
C VAL A 68 -1.24 -17.46 -3.67
N LYS A 69 -1.93 -18.59 -3.82
CA LYS A 69 -1.31 -19.91 -3.98
C LYS A 69 -1.89 -20.59 -5.21
N ASN A 70 -1.02 -21.02 -6.11
CA ASN A 70 -1.41 -21.66 -7.38
C ASN A 70 -2.43 -20.81 -8.18
N GLY A 71 -2.21 -19.49 -8.24
CA GLY A 71 -3.09 -18.55 -8.96
C GLY A 71 -4.44 -18.27 -8.30
N ARG A 72 -4.68 -18.76 -7.08
CA ARG A 72 -5.93 -18.53 -6.33
C ARG A 72 -5.66 -17.78 -5.05
N LEU A 73 -6.55 -16.84 -4.70
CA LEU A 73 -6.51 -16.16 -3.41
C LEU A 73 -6.68 -17.19 -2.29
N LYS A 74 -5.69 -17.27 -1.40
CA LYS A 74 -5.73 -18.06 -0.18
C LYS A 74 -6.39 -17.27 0.94
N GLU A 75 -5.89 -16.05 1.19
CA GLU A 75 -6.34 -15.18 2.27
C GLU A 75 -5.88 -13.73 2.06
N VAL A 76 -6.46 -12.81 2.83
CA VAL A 76 -6.01 -11.42 2.94
C VAL A 76 -5.45 -11.20 4.34
N ILE A 77 -4.20 -10.73 4.42
CA ILE A 77 -3.51 -10.43 5.68
C ILE A 77 -3.30 -8.93 5.78
N THR A 78 -3.79 -8.34 6.87
CA THR A 78 -3.50 -6.95 7.25
C THR A 78 -2.33 -6.94 8.22
N TRP A 79 -1.25 -6.29 7.80
CA TRP A 79 -0.04 -6.09 8.60
C TRP A 79 -0.13 -4.73 9.29
N ASN A 80 0.12 -4.72 10.60
CA ASN A 80 0.16 -3.51 11.41
C ASN A 80 1.59 -3.35 11.93
N TYR A 81 2.35 -2.46 11.31
CA TYR A 81 3.70 -2.14 11.67
C TYR A 81 3.73 -0.95 12.63
N SER A 82 4.55 -1.05 13.67
CA SER A 82 4.75 0.04 14.61
C SER A 82 6.19 0.09 15.10
N LYS A 83 6.64 1.30 15.43
CA LYS A 83 7.93 1.55 16.05
C LYS A 83 7.71 2.24 17.38
N TYR A 84 8.11 1.61 18.47
CA TYR A 84 8.06 2.22 19.79
C TYR A 84 9.29 3.11 20.00
N GLN A 85 9.11 4.42 19.95
CA GLN A 85 10.20 5.41 20.11
C GLN A 85 11.45 5.10 19.24
N THR A 86 12.59 4.78 19.87
CA THR A 86 13.85 4.42 19.20
C THR A 86 14.09 2.90 19.10
N ASP A 87 13.10 2.09 19.49
CA ASP A 87 13.19 0.62 19.42
C ASP A 87 13.07 0.11 17.97
N MET A 88 13.21 -1.19 17.80
CA MET A 88 13.00 -1.90 16.55
C MET A 88 11.57 -1.74 16.04
N TRP A 89 11.41 -1.81 14.72
CA TRP A 89 10.11 -2.00 14.10
C TRP A 89 9.57 -3.39 14.42
N ARG A 90 8.29 -3.42 14.74
CA ARG A 90 7.54 -4.64 15.06
C ARG A 90 6.25 -4.67 14.25
N TYR A 91 5.69 -5.85 14.10
CA TYR A 91 4.40 -6.01 13.44
C TYR A 91 3.50 -7.03 14.12
N GLN A 92 2.21 -6.84 13.88
CA GLN A 92 1.16 -7.81 14.16
C GLN A 92 0.30 -7.99 12.91
N THR A 93 -0.18 -9.19 12.66
CA THR A 93 -1.18 -9.42 11.61
C THR A 93 -2.56 -9.66 12.21
N ASN A 94 -3.61 -9.48 11.41
CA ASN A 94 -4.98 -9.85 11.79
C ASN A 94 -5.18 -11.36 12.05
N THR A 95 -4.20 -12.19 11.68
CA THR A 95 -4.20 -13.64 11.89
C THR A 95 -3.39 -14.08 13.12
N MET A 96 -2.62 -13.17 13.73
CA MET A 96 -1.87 -13.43 14.96
C MET A 96 -2.77 -13.33 16.20
N ASP A 97 -2.35 -14.00 17.29
CA ASP A 97 -2.90 -13.70 18.61
C ASP A 97 -2.53 -12.27 19.02
N ARG A 98 -3.51 -11.51 19.52
CA ARG A 98 -3.40 -10.07 19.80
C ARG A 98 -2.39 -9.73 20.91
N SER A 99 -1.92 -10.73 21.64
CA SER A 99 -0.96 -10.59 22.74
C SER A 99 0.50 -10.57 22.28
N HIS A 100 0.79 -10.82 21.00
CA HIS A 100 2.17 -10.96 20.51
C HIS A 100 2.46 -10.02 19.35
N ASP A 101 3.66 -9.43 19.34
CA ASP A 101 4.26 -8.78 18.18
C ASP A 101 5.51 -9.53 17.72
N THR A 102 5.91 -9.30 16.48
CA THR A 102 7.13 -9.88 15.89
C THR A 102 8.05 -8.76 15.42
N VAL A 103 9.35 -8.88 15.69
CA VAL A 103 10.36 -7.92 15.21
C VAL A 103 10.48 -8.04 13.68
N VAL A 104 10.49 -6.90 12.98
CA VAL A 104 10.64 -6.86 11.53
C VAL A 104 12.04 -7.30 11.14
N SER A 105 12.10 -8.30 10.26
CA SER A 105 13.36 -8.73 9.66
C SER A 105 13.74 -7.85 8.45
N PRO A 106 15.04 -7.63 8.17
CA PRO A 106 15.49 -6.85 7.00
C PRO A 106 15.00 -7.39 5.65
N GLY A 107 14.57 -8.65 5.60
CA GLY A 107 14.04 -9.30 4.40
C GLY A 107 12.55 -9.07 4.16
N ASP A 108 11.82 -8.42 5.06
CA ASP A 108 10.39 -8.19 4.93
C ASP A 108 10.08 -7.22 3.76
N LYS A 109 9.60 -7.80 2.66
CA LYS A 109 9.27 -7.07 1.43
C LYS A 109 7.99 -6.24 1.54
N VAL A 110 7.05 -6.62 2.40
CA VAL A 110 5.81 -5.87 2.64
C VAL A 110 6.15 -4.61 3.43
N PHE A 111 6.96 -4.75 4.48
CA PHE A 111 7.49 -3.62 5.24
C PHE A 111 8.27 -2.65 4.35
N THR A 112 9.22 -3.18 3.57
CA THR A 112 10.06 -2.38 2.66
C THR A 112 9.21 -1.60 1.66
N TYR A 113 8.18 -2.24 1.09
CA TYR A 113 7.23 -1.57 0.20
C TYR A 113 6.52 -0.41 0.90
N GLY A 114 5.95 -0.65 2.08
CA GLY A 114 5.24 0.37 2.86
C GLY A 114 6.13 1.57 3.18
N MET A 115 7.34 1.35 3.68
CA MET A 115 8.29 2.43 4.00
C MET A 115 8.64 3.28 2.77
N ASN A 116 8.91 2.63 1.63
CA ASN A 116 9.20 3.33 0.37
C ASN A 116 8.00 4.14 -0.13
N ARG A 117 6.79 3.58 -0.02
CA ARG A 117 5.55 4.25 -0.47
C ARG A 117 5.23 5.47 0.39
N ILE A 118 5.47 5.39 1.70
CA ILE A 118 5.28 6.51 2.64
C ILE A 118 6.41 7.55 2.51
N GLY A 119 7.61 7.13 2.07
CA GLY A 119 8.80 7.98 2.04
C GLY A 119 9.52 8.05 3.39
N TRP A 120 9.41 7.02 4.22
CA TRP A 120 10.14 6.91 5.49
C TRP A 120 11.42 6.11 5.33
N SER A 121 12.51 6.60 5.93
CA SER A 121 13.75 5.86 6.08
C SER A 121 13.70 4.93 7.30
N TYR A 122 14.48 3.85 7.24
CA TYR A 122 14.79 2.96 8.36
C TYR A 122 16.25 2.53 8.28
N GLU A 123 16.76 2.06 9.41
CA GLU A 123 18.10 1.50 9.53
C GLU A 123 18.02 -0.02 9.71
N VAL A 124 18.94 -0.74 9.08
CA VAL A 124 19.15 -2.16 9.35
C VAL A 124 20.38 -2.27 10.23
N ARG A 125 20.23 -2.91 11.40
CA ARG A 125 21.34 -3.21 12.31
C ARG A 125 21.33 -4.70 12.60
N GLU A 126 22.39 -5.38 12.16
CA GLU A 126 22.53 -6.83 12.26
C GLU A 126 21.31 -7.57 11.67
N PHE A 127 20.44 -8.09 12.53
CA PHE A 127 19.29 -8.91 12.17
C PHE A 127 17.96 -8.16 12.25
N TRP A 128 17.96 -6.87 12.63
CA TRP A 128 16.74 -6.12 12.97
C TRP A 128 16.63 -4.78 12.26
N VAL A 129 15.40 -4.30 12.15
CA VAL A 129 15.05 -3.02 11.52
C VAL A 129 14.68 -1.98 12.58
N TYR A 130 15.25 -0.78 12.49
CA TYR A 130 15.06 0.36 13.39
C TYR A 130 14.54 1.59 12.62
#